data_AF-A0A533V6L6-F1
#
_entry.id   AF-A0A533V6L6-F1
#
_cell.length_a   1.000
_cell.length_b   1.000
_cell.length_c   1.000
_cell.angle_alpha   90.00
_cell.angle_beta   90.00
_cell.angle_gamma   90.00
#
_symmetry.space_group_name_H-M   'P 1'
#
loop_
_entity.id
_entity.type
_entity.pdbx_description
1 polymer ?
#
loop_
_entity_poly.entity_id
_entity_poly.type
_entity_poly.pdbx_seq_one_letter_code
_entity_poly.pdbx_strand_id
1 'polypeptide(L)'
;RISKTSAVAAMAPYEVPMRIGPSDFVGFLANDKVCYISLRGRYFGRVPVEVDVKLKVVDAYNSAGVMIDAVRGTKVALDRGITGQLDSVSAYCFKHPPVQKPYLEAKNAFMEFIEGKRER
;
A
#
# COMPACT_ATOMS: atom_id res chain seq x y z
N ARG A 1 -7.41 5.52 -10.03
CA ARG A 1 -6.72 6.84 -10.00
C ARG A 1 -6.83 7.45 -8.61
N ILE A 2 -8.03 7.82 -8.18
CA ILE A 2 -8.35 8.33 -6.83
C ILE A 2 -7.71 7.47 -5.73
N SER A 3 -7.83 6.15 -5.90
CA SER A 3 -7.33 5.19 -4.92
C SER A 3 -5.82 5.21 -4.66
N LYS A 4 -5.02 5.53 -5.66
CA LYS A 4 -3.55 5.59 -5.52
C LYS A 4 -3.13 6.96 -5.00
N THR A 5 -3.81 8.01 -5.45
CA THR A 5 -3.57 9.39 -5.01
C THR A 5 -3.84 9.54 -3.51
N SER A 6 -4.98 9.06 -3.01
CA SER A 6 -5.31 9.16 -1.58
C SER A 6 -4.35 8.36 -0.70
N ALA A 7 -3.88 7.21 -1.17
CA ALA A 7 -2.91 6.39 -0.45
C ALA A 7 -1.55 7.10 -0.30
N VAL A 8 -1.08 7.81 -1.33
CA VAL A 8 0.16 8.59 -1.26
C VAL A 8 -0.03 9.87 -0.44
N ALA A 9 -1.16 10.56 -0.62
CA ALA A 9 -1.49 11.77 0.14
C ALA A 9 -1.56 11.50 1.65
N ALA A 10 -2.14 10.37 2.07
CA ALA A 10 -2.21 9.99 3.48
C ALA A 10 -0.84 9.77 4.15
N MET A 11 0.24 9.63 3.37
CA MET A 11 1.60 9.45 3.89
C MET A 11 2.38 10.76 4.03
N ALA A 12 1.85 11.89 3.52
CA ALA A 12 2.49 13.19 3.61
C ALA A 12 1.82 14.05 4.70
N PRO A 13 2.60 14.72 5.58
CA PRO A 13 2.04 15.58 6.63
C PRO A 13 1.51 16.93 6.12
N TYR A 14 1.57 17.17 4.81
CA TYR A 14 1.13 18.39 4.14
C TYR A 14 0.68 18.06 2.71
N GLU A 15 -0.04 18.99 2.10
CA GLU A 15 -0.49 18.84 0.72
C GLU A 15 0.68 18.89 -0.25
N VAL A 16 0.81 17.84 -1.07
CA VAL A 16 1.83 17.75 -2.12
C VAL A 16 1.13 17.76 -3.47
N PRO A 17 1.44 18.72 -4.37
CA PRO A 17 0.95 18.70 -5.74
C PRO A 17 1.39 17.40 -6.42
N MET A 18 0.43 16.54 -6.77
CA MET A 18 0.72 15.21 -7.29
C MET A 18 -0.21 14.80 -8.42
N ARG A 19 0.33 14.03 -9.37
CA ARG A 19 -0.44 13.36 -10.43
C ARG A 19 -0.06 11.90 -10.46
N ILE A 20 -1.02 11.03 -10.13
CA ILE A 20 -0.84 9.58 -10.16
C ILE A 20 -1.91 8.99 -11.06
N GLY A 21 -1.49 8.26 -12.09
CA GLY A 21 -2.39 7.65 -13.07
C GLY A 21 -1.71 6.53 -13.84
N PRO A 22 -2.49 5.67 -14.53
CA PRO A 22 -1.92 4.82 -15.56
C PRO A 22 -1.38 5.70 -16.69
N SER A 23 -0.24 5.31 -17.26
CA SER A 23 0.31 5.99 -18.44
C SER A 23 -0.27 5.38 -19.71
N ASP A 24 -0.17 4.06 -19.88
CA ASP A 24 -0.67 3.35 -21.07
C ASP A 24 -0.76 1.84 -20.82
N PHE A 25 -1.40 1.11 -21.75
CA PHE A 25 -1.31 -0.35 -21.88
C PHE A 25 -0.38 -0.71 -23.04
N VAL A 26 0.69 -1.44 -22.73
CA VAL A 26 1.69 -1.87 -23.71
C VAL A 26 1.70 -3.39 -23.78
N GLY A 27 1.10 -3.95 -24.83
CA GLY A 27 0.77 -5.38 -24.90
C GLY A 27 1.97 -6.33 -24.72
N PHE A 28 3.14 -5.99 -25.26
CA PHE A 28 4.32 -6.85 -25.16
C PHE A 28 4.96 -6.87 -23.75
N LEU A 29 4.54 -5.98 -22.84
CA LEU A 29 4.97 -6.07 -21.44
C LEU A 29 4.29 -7.23 -20.71
N ALA A 30 3.15 -7.73 -21.20
CA ALA A 30 2.41 -8.81 -20.57
C ALA A 30 2.17 -8.56 -19.06
N ASN A 31 2.84 -9.32 -18.18
CA ASN A 31 2.72 -9.20 -16.72
C ASN A 31 3.76 -8.24 -16.09
N ASP A 32 4.69 -7.71 -16.89
CA ASP A 32 5.62 -6.69 -16.43
C ASP A 32 4.91 -5.35 -16.30
N LYS A 33 5.20 -4.68 -15.20
CA LYS A 33 4.73 -3.34 -14.90
C LYS A 33 5.91 -2.41 -14.75
N VAL A 34 5.88 -1.35 -15.55
CA VAL A 34 6.86 -0.27 -15.48
C VAL A 34 6.19 0.94 -14.84
N CYS A 35 6.82 1.47 -13.81
CA CYS A 35 6.40 2.68 -13.11
C CYS A 35 7.54 3.69 -13.16
N TYR A 36 7.19 4.94 -13.49
CA TYR A 36 8.08 6.08 -13.38
C TYR A 36 7.58 6.97 -12.25
N ILE A 37 8.47 7.36 -11.35
CA ILE A 37 8.19 8.27 -10.24
C ILE A 37 9.19 9.41 -10.34
N SER A 38 8.67 10.64 -10.45
CA SER A 38 9.48 11.86 -10.42
C SER A 38 9.08 12.67 -9.20
N LEU A 39 10.08 13.05 -8.40
CA LEU A 39 9.91 13.80 -7.17
C LEU A 39 10.82 15.02 -7.20
N ARG A 40 10.26 16.19 -6.86
CA ARG A 40 10.99 17.44 -6.75
C ARG A 40 10.75 18.04 -5.37
N GLY A 41 11.83 18.44 -4.72
CA GLY A 41 11.79 18.96 -3.36
C GLY A 41 12.98 19.84 -3.04
N ARG A 42 13.16 20.11 -1.75
CA ARG A 42 14.30 20.84 -1.21
C ARG A 42 14.76 20.16 0.08
N TYR A 43 16.07 20.16 0.34
CA TYR A 43 16.65 19.69 1.60
C TYR A 43 17.28 20.85 2.38
N PHE A 44 18.15 20.54 3.35
CA PHE A 44 18.83 21.52 4.19
C PHE A 44 19.44 22.67 3.36
N GLY A 45 19.26 23.91 3.82
CA GLY A 45 19.67 25.11 3.10
C GLY A 45 18.78 25.49 1.91
N ARG A 46 17.57 24.91 1.80
CA ARG A 46 16.64 25.08 0.67
C ARG A 46 17.22 24.65 -0.68
N VAL A 47 18.27 23.84 -0.67
CA VAL A 47 18.91 23.34 -1.88
C VAL A 47 17.92 22.41 -2.59
N PRO A 48 17.67 22.60 -3.90
CA PRO A 48 16.74 21.75 -4.64
C PRO A 48 17.26 20.31 -4.73
N VAL A 49 16.32 19.37 -4.70
CA VAL A 49 16.58 17.95 -4.97
C VAL A 49 15.55 17.45 -5.96
N GLU A 50 16.01 16.63 -6.91
CA GLU A 50 15.18 15.93 -7.88
C GLU A 50 15.53 14.45 -7.81
N VAL A 51 14.50 13.60 -7.84
CA VAL A 51 14.65 12.15 -7.78
C VAL A 51 13.75 11.56 -8.87
N ASP A 52 14.35 10.84 -9.80
CA ASP A 52 13.65 10.06 -10.81
C ASP A 52 13.92 8.58 -10.58
N VAL A 53 12.84 7.80 -10.51
CA VAL A 53 12.88 6.36 -10.26
C VAL A 53 12.13 5.63 -11.37
N LYS A 54 12.78 4.60 -11.93
CA LYS A 54 12.13 3.61 -12.79
C LYS A 54 12.05 2.29 -12.05
N LEU A 55 10.83 1.81 -11.84
CA LEU A 55 10.56 0.50 -11.25
C LEU A 55 10.00 -0.43 -12.33
N LYS A 56 10.67 -1.56 -12.56
CA LYS A 56 10.16 -2.66 -13.38
C LYS A 56 9.94 -3.87 -12.47
N VAL A 57 8.72 -4.35 -12.40
CA VAL A 57 8.31 -5.48 -11.56
C VAL A 57 7.33 -6.37 -12.28
N VAL A 58 7.20 -7.61 -11.85
CA VAL A 58 6.15 -8.52 -12.32
C VAL A 58 4.90 -8.32 -11.45
N ASP A 59 3.79 -7.83 -12.02
CA ASP A 59 2.65 -7.31 -11.24
C ASP A 59 1.93 -8.41 -10.46
N ALA A 60 1.70 -9.58 -11.07
CA ALA A 60 0.95 -10.67 -10.43
C ALA A 60 1.56 -11.10 -9.08
N TYR A 61 2.89 -11.21 -9.01
CA TYR A 61 3.58 -11.68 -7.80
C TYR A 61 3.54 -10.66 -6.66
N ASN A 62 3.48 -9.35 -6.98
CA ASN A 62 3.30 -8.31 -5.96
C ASN A 62 1.95 -8.44 -5.25
N SER A 63 0.91 -8.88 -5.95
CA SER A 63 -0.41 -9.13 -5.36
C SER A 63 -0.52 -10.50 -4.72
N ALA A 64 0.14 -11.52 -5.26
CA ALA A 64 0.06 -12.89 -4.75
C ALA A 64 0.48 -13.00 -3.27
N GLY A 65 1.61 -12.39 -2.89
CA GLY A 65 2.09 -12.42 -1.51
C GLY A 65 1.10 -11.79 -0.52
N VAL A 66 0.56 -10.61 -0.87
CA VAL A 66 -0.44 -9.91 -0.04
C VAL A 66 -1.74 -10.70 0.07
N MET A 67 -2.17 -11.37 -1.00
CA MET A 67 -3.38 -12.18 -0.96
C MET A 67 -3.24 -13.43 -0.09
N ILE A 68 -2.06 -14.05 -0.05
CA ILE A 68 -1.77 -15.17 0.87
C ILE A 68 -1.94 -14.69 2.31
N ASP A 69 -1.38 -13.53 2.66
CA ASP A 69 -1.50 -12.97 4.01
C ASP A 69 -2.95 -12.62 4.35
N ALA A 70 -3.71 -12.05 3.42
CA ALA A 70 -5.11 -11.74 3.61
C ALA A 70 -5.94 -13.00 3.91
N VAL A 71 -5.79 -14.05 3.09
CA VAL A 71 -6.51 -15.33 3.28
C VAL A 71 -6.16 -15.96 4.62
N ARG A 72 -4.88 -15.99 4.99
CA ARG A 72 -4.43 -16.55 6.27
C ARG A 72 -4.92 -15.73 7.46
N GLY A 73 -4.87 -14.40 7.37
CA GLY A 73 -5.42 -13.49 8.39
C GLY A 73 -6.92 -13.69 8.59
N THR A 74 -7.69 -13.84 7.50
CA THR A 74 -9.12 -14.15 7.57
C THR A 74 -9.36 -15.53 8.19
N LYS A 75 -8.54 -16.54 7.88
CA LYS A 75 -8.67 -17.86 8.52
C LYS A 75 -8.46 -17.79 10.04
N VAL A 76 -7.47 -17.01 10.50
CA VAL A 76 -7.26 -16.76 11.94
C VAL A 76 -8.47 -16.07 12.58
N ALA A 77 -9.09 -15.11 11.89
CA ALA A 77 -10.32 -14.48 12.37
C ALA A 77 -11.48 -15.48 12.52
N LEU A 78 -11.66 -16.35 11.52
CA LEU A 78 -12.66 -17.41 11.53
C LEU A 78 -12.45 -18.37 12.71
N ASP A 79 -11.21 -18.78 12.96
CA ASP A 79 -10.86 -19.69 14.07
C ASP A 79 -11.11 -19.07 15.44
N ARG A 80 -11.08 -17.74 15.54
CA ARG A 80 -11.39 -16.98 16.74
C ARG A 80 -12.87 -16.60 16.86
N GLY A 81 -13.70 -16.97 15.89
CA GLY A 81 -15.11 -16.59 15.86
C GLY A 81 -15.36 -15.09 15.63
N ILE A 82 -14.37 -14.36 15.12
CA ILE A 82 -14.50 -12.92 14.84
C ILE A 82 -15.36 -12.74 13.59
N THR A 83 -16.36 -11.87 13.69
CA THR A 83 -17.27 -11.53 12.60
C THR A 83 -17.19 -10.04 12.27
N GLY A 84 -17.59 -9.68 11.05
CA GLY A 84 -17.52 -8.31 10.57
C GLY A 84 -16.14 -7.94 10.03
N GLN A 85 -15.83 -6.64 10.10
CA GLN A 85 -14.65 -6.07 9.48
C GLN A 85 -13.37 -6.36 10.28
N LEU A 86 -12.30 -6.72 9.56
CA LEU A 86 -10.96 -6.95 10.11
C LEU A 86 -10.07 -5.75 9.81
N ASP A 87 -10.04 -4.76 10.70
CA ASP A 87 -9.35 -3.48 10.49
C ASP A 87 -7.86 -3.66 10.22
N SER A 88 -7.19 -4.50 11.02
CA SER A 88 -5.75 -4.73 10.95
C SER A 88 -5.37 -5.49 9.68
N VAL A 89 -6.13 -6.55 9.34
CA VAL A 89 -5.93 -7.29 8.09
C VAL A 89 -6.20 -6.39 6.89
N SER A 90 -7.26 -5.58 6.95
CA SER A 90 -7.66 -4.72 5.84
C SER A 90 -6.65 -3.61 5.60
N ALA A 91 -6.18 -2.95 6.66
CA ALA A 91 -5.21 -1.87 6.58
C ALA A 91 -3.87 -2.33 6.01
N TYR A 92 -3.46 -3.57 6.30
CA TYR A 92 -2.22 -4.15 5.78
C TYR A 92 -2.35 -4.62 4.33
N CYS A 93 -3.47 -5.28 3.97
CA CYS A 93 -3.60 -5.96 2.69
C CYS A 93 -4.20 -5.10 1.56
N PHE A 94 -4.98 -4.07 1.89
CA PHE A 94 -5.76 -3.32 0.90
C PHE A 94 -5.40 -1.84 0.84
N LYS A 95 -5.59 -1.24 -0.33
CA LYS A 95 -5.30 0.18 -0.58
C LYS A 95 -6.37 1.13 -0.04
N HIS A 96 -7.58 0.60 0.18
CA HIS A 96 -8.77 1.32 0.65
C HIS A 96 -9.36 0.59 1.83
N PRO A 97 -8.61 0.45 2.93
CA PRO A 97 -9.18 -0.09 4.16
C PRO A 97 -10.19 0.91 4.73
N PRO A 98 -11.18 0.47 5.52
CA PRO A 98 -12.12 1.42 6.11
C PRO A 98 -11.48 2.25 7.23
N VAL A 99 -10.38 1.77 7.82
CA VAL A 99 -9.48 2.56 8.65
C VAL A 99 -8.11 2.64 7.99
N GLN A 100 -7.76 3.82 7.48
CA GLN A 100 -6.46 4.06 6.84
C GLN A 100 -5.36 4.16 7.90
N LYS A 101 -4.24 3.46 7.68
CA LYS A 101 -3.07 3.48 8.56
C LYS A 101 -1.80 3.64 7.72
N PRO A 102 -0.77 4.35 8.22
CA PRO A 102 0.57 4.29 7.65
C PRO A 102 1.05 2.84 7.54
N TYR A 103 1.81 2.51 6.49
CA TYR A 103 2.20 1.12 6.21
C TYR A 103 2.84 0.40 7.41
N LEU A 104 3.75 1.06 8.13
CA LEU A 104 4.42 0.46 9.28
C LEU A 104 3.45 0.15 10.43
N GLU A 105 2.51 1.06 10.69
CA GLU A 105 1.46 0.85 11.69
C GLU A 105 0.50 -0.26 11.27
N ALA A 106 0.12 -0.31 9.98
CA ALA A 106 -0.72 -1.37 9.45
C ALA A 106 -0.06 -2.74 9.59
N LYS A 107 1.25 -2.83 9.29
CA LYS A 107 2.03 -4.06 9.46
C LYS A 107 2.10 -4.47 10.93
N ASN A 108 2.37 -3.54 11.84
CA ASN A 108 2.43 -3.84 13.27
C ASN A 108 1.06 -4.29 13.80
N ALA A 109 -0.03 -3.60 13.42
CA ALA A 109 -1.39 -3.97 13.81
C ALA A 109 -1.77 -5.37 13.28
N PHE A 110 -1.37 -5.71 12.05
CA PHE A 110 -1.55 -7.04 11.50
C PHE A 110 -0.77 -8.09 12.30
N MET A 111 0.48 -7.83 12.69
CA MET A 111 1.26 -8.75 13.54
C MET A 111 0.64 -8.93 14.93
N GLU A 112 0.20 -7.84 15.57
CA GLU A 112 -0.52 -7.90 16.86
C GLU A 112 -1.81 -8.71 16.77
N PHE A 113 -2.54 -8.56 15.65
CA PHE A 113 -3.71 -9.38 15.36
C PHE A 113 -3.32 -10.86 15.24
N ILE A 114 -2.30 -11.22 14.48
CA ILE A 114 -1.83 -12.62 14.36
C ILE A 114 -1.39 -13.17 15.73
N GLU A 115 -0.72 -12.38 16.56
CA GLU A 115 -0.29 -12.75 17.92
C GLU A 115 -1.42 -12.81 18.95
N GLY A 116 -2.63 -12.36 18.61
CA GLY A 116 -3.78 -12.34 19.53
C GLY A 116 -3.74 -11.20 20.55
N LYS A 117 -2.83 -10.22 20.38
CA LYS A 117 -2.75 -9.00 21.20
C LYS A 117 -3.80 -7.95 20.81
N ARG A 118 -4.42 -8.13 19.64
CA ARG A 118 -5.45 -7.26 19.09
C ARG A 118 -6.61 -8.08 18.56
N GLU A 119 -7.82 -7.58 18.78
CA GLU A 119 -9.06 -8.26 18.39
C GLU A 119 -9.31 -8.18 16.87
N ARG A 120 -9.09 -7.02 16.22
CA ARG A 120 -9.51 -6.74 14.83
C ARG A 120 -8.46 -5.98 14.02
#